data_AF-A0A9E3ZU89-F1
#
_entry.id   AF-A0A9E3ZU89-F1
#
_cell.length_a   1.000
_cell.length_b   1.000
_cell.length_c   1.000
_cell.angle_alpha   90.00
_cell.angle_beta   90.00
_cell.angle_gamma   90.00
#
_symmetry.space_group_name_H-M   'P 1'
#
loop_
_entity.id
_entity.type
_entity.pdbx_description
1 polymer ?
#
loop_
_entity_poly.entity_id
_entity_poly.type
_entity_poly.pdbx_seq_one_letter_code
_entity_poly.pdbx_strand_id
1 'polypeptide(L)'
;MKQGQLFQKLRKERNISQETLVQGISSRSTLSSFENRNTLLSSELLFHYLNRLNITPNEFQLLINDGAPTKKQIFSKEPHTRHYERTLTPDFLQSLFLEYEQTNDVFYLLLLM
;
A
#
# COMPACT_ATOMS: atom_id res chain seq x y z
N MET A 1 -11.44 -2.48 4.84
CA MET A 1 -11.20 -1.95 6.21
C MET A 1 -10.43 -0.62 6.12
N LYS A 2 -10.65 0.37 7.01
CA LYS A 2 -9.87 1.63 6.97
C LYS A 2 -8.47 1.42 7.58
N GLN A 3 -7.48 2.19 7.12
CA GLN A 3 -6.07 2.03 7.53
C GLN A 3 -5.86 2.09 9.05
N GLY A 4 -6.48 3.06 9.74
CA GLY A 4 -6.36 3.21 11.19
C GLY A 4 -6.93 2.03 11.98
N GLN A 5 -7.99 1.41 11.48
CA GLN A 5 -8.61 0.23 12.10
C GLN A 5 -7.72 -1.01 11.96
N LEU A 6 -7.16 -1.24 10.77
CA LEU A 6 -6.19 -2.31 10.55
C LEU A 6 -4.97 -2.12 11.44
N PHE A 7 -4.46 -0.90 11.51
CA PHE A 7 -3.31 -0.57 12.33
C PHE A 7 -3.56 -0.88 13.81
N GLN A 8 -4.72 -0.45 14.33
CA GLN A 8 -5.12 -0.75 15.71
C GLN A 8 -5.23 -2.26 15.96
N LYS A 9 -5.81 -3.00 15.01
CA LYS A 9 -5.90 -4.47 15.09
C LYS A 9 -4.50 -5.08 15.20
N LEU A 10 -3.60 -4.74 14.29
CA LEU A 10 -2.22 -5.26 14.26
C LEU A 10 -1.44 -4.93 15.55
N ARG A 11 -1.65 -3.73 16.10
CA ARG A 11 -1.03 -3.33 17.37
C ARG A 11 -1.56 -4.16 18.55
N LYS A 12 -2.88 -4.35 18.63
CA LYS A 12 -3.54 -5.12 19.70
C LYS A 12 -3.16 -6.61 19.64
N GLU A 13 -3.08 -7.21 18.45
CA GLU A 13 -2.64 -8.59 18.25
C GLU A 13 -1.21 -8.86 18.77
N ARG A 14 -0.38 -7.80 18.81
CA ARG A 14 0.99 -7.86 19.34
C ARG A 14 1.11 -7.45 20.81
N ASN A 15 -0.02 -7.19 21.49
CA ASN A 15 -0.07 -6.71 22.87
C ASN A 15 0.72 -5.42 23.12
N ILE A 16 0.80 -4.53 22.13
CA ILE A 16 1.50 -3.24 22.26
C ILE A 16 0.50 -2.13 22.63
N SER A 17 0.78 -1.34 23.67
CA SER A 17 -0.05 -0.18 24.03
C SER A 17 0.20 1.01 23.08
N GLN A 18 -0.70 1.99 23.05
CA GLN A 18 -0.45 3.20 22.25
C GLN A 18 0.78 3.95 22.79
N GLU A 19 0.89 4.05 24.11
CA GLU A 19 1.99 4.70 24.83
C GLU A 19 3.34 4.07 24.48
N THR A 20 3.44 2.74 24.52
CA THR A 20 4.65 2.01 24.14
C THR A 20 4.98 2.24 22.66
N LEU A 21 3.97 2.21 21.78
CA LEU A 21 4.21 2.36 20.36
C LEU A 21 4.73 3.75 20.00
N VAL A 22 4.24 4.81 20.63
CA VAL A 22 4.62 6.21 20.30
C VAL A 22 5.86 6.71 21.05
N GLN A 23 6.33 6.00 22.08
CA GLN A 23 7.40 6.47 22.97
C GLN A 23 8.62 6.99 22.19
N GLY A 24 8.98 8.26 22.34
CA GLY A 24 10.12 8.86 21.64
C GLY A 24 9.95 9.09 20.13
N ILE A 25 8.73 8.94 19.60
CA ILE A 25 8.38 9.21 18.19
C ILE A 25 7.36 10.35 18.11
N SER A 26 6.26 10.25 18.87
CA SER A 26 5.18 11.24 18.85
C SER A 26 4.40 11.28 20.16
N SER A 27 3.39 12.15 20.22
CA SER A 27 2.37 12.08 21.26
C SER A 27 1.43 10.88 21.05
N ARG A 28 0.86 10.38 22.15
CA ARG A 28 -0.20 9.36 22.10
C ARG A 28 -1.44 9.83 21.35
N SER A 29 -1.77 11.12 21.46
CA SER A 29 -2.95 11.70 20.81
C SER A 29 -2.86 11.63 19.29
N THR A 30 -1.66 11.72 18.71
CA THR A 30 -1.43 11.52 17.27
C THR A 30 -1.82 10.11 16.84
N LEU A 31 -1.29 9.08 17.49
CA LEU A 31 -1.64 7.68 17.17
C LEU A 31 -3.12 7.39 17.43
N SER A 32 -3.68 7.90 18.53
CA SER A 32 -5.10 7.72 18.85
C SER A 32 -6.02 8.35 17.81
N SER A 33 -5.64 9.51 17.27
CA SER A 33 -6.41 10.18 16.21
C SER A 33 -6.32 9.41 14.88
N PHE A 34 -5.15 8.86 14.56
CA PHE A 34 -4.99 7.98 13.41
C PHE A 34 -5.84 6.71 13.53
N GLU A 35 -5.75 5.98 14.64
CA GLU A 35 -6.46 4.71 14.84
C GLU A 35 -7.98 4.87 14.90
N ASN A 36 -8.47 5.89 15.62
CA ASN A 36 -9.90 6.01 15.94
C ASN A 36 -10.64 6.98 15.03
N ARG A 37 -9.97 8.06 14.60
CA ARG A 37 -10.59 9.14 13.80
C ARG A 37 -10.15 9.11 12.33
N ASN A 38 -9.30 8.17 11.93
CA ASN A 38 -8.74 8.06 10.58
C ASN A 38 -8.13 9.39 10.08
N THR A 39 -7.49 10.15 10.98
CA THR A 39 -6.74 11.33 10.58
C THR A 39 -5.53 10.91 9.74
N LEU A 40 -5.04 11.79 8.87
CA LEU A 40 -3.81 11.54 8.13
C LEU A 40 -2.61 11.45 9.09
N LEU A 41 -1.67 10.58 8.75
CA LEU A 41 -0.40 10.41 9.45
C LEU A 41 0.73 10.75 8.46
N SER A 42 1.80 11.39 8.91
CA SER A 42 2.98 11.57 8.05
C SER A 42 3.60 10.20 7.72
N SER A 43 4.23 10.11 6.56
CA SER A 43 4.92 8.89 6.12
C SER A 43 6.02 8.48 7.10
N GLU A 44 6.78 9.45 7.62
CA GLU A 44 7.81 9.23 8.63
C GLU A 44 7.26 8.52 9.89
N LEU A 45 6.17 9.03 10.47
CA LEU A 45 5.54 8.42 11.62
C LEU A 45 4.99 7.03 11.30
N LEU A 46 4.38 6.87 10.12
CA LEU A 46 3.88 5.57 9.66
C LEU A 46 5.03 4.54 9.61
N PHE A 47 6.16 4.89 9.01
CA PHE A 47 7.31 3.99 8.92
C PHE A 47 7.88 3.63 10.29
N HIS A 48 8.00 4.61 11.19
CA HIS A 48 8.46 4.33 12.56
C HIS A 48 7.52 3.38 13.30
N TYR A 49 6.21 3.58 13.20
CA TYR A 49 5.26 2.70 13.87
C TYR A 49 5.22 1.30 13.26
N LEU A 50 5.24 1.20 11.93
CA LEU A 50 5.28 -0.09 11.22
C LEU A 50 6.52 -0.89 11.62
N ASN A 51 7.68 -0.23 11.71
CA ASN A 51 8.92 -0.86 12.19
C ASN A 51 8.75 -1.43 13.62
N ARG A 52 8.15 -0.67 14.55
CA ARG A 52 7.85 -1.17 15.91
C ARG A 52 6.83 -2.30 15.96
N LEU A 53 5.93 -2.36 14.98
CA LEU A 53 5.03 -3.49 14.81
C LEU A 53 5.70 -4.67 14.11
N ASN A 54 6.96 -4.57 13.67
CA ASN A 54 7.62 -5.58 12.85
C ASN A 54 6.80 -5.91 11.59
N ILE A 55 6.38 -4.86 10.88
CA ILE A 55 5.62 -4.93 9.61
C ILE A 55 6.31 -4.02 8.60
N THR A 56 6.52 -4.52 7.40
CA THR A 56 7.01 -3.70 6.29
C THR A 56 5.87 -2.90 5.66
N PRO A 57 6.15 -1.76 5.02
CA PRO A 57 5.12 -0.99 4.30
C PRO A 57 4.38 -1.80 3.23
N ASN A 58 5.08 -2.73 2.57
CA ASN A 58 4.50 -3.58 1.55
C ASN A 58 3.52 -4.60 2.14
N GLU A 59 3.86 -5.24 3.27
CA GLU A 59 2.94 -6.13 3.99
C GLU A 59 1.71 -5.36 4.48
N PHE A 60 1.91 -4.15 5.02
CA PHE A 60 0.79 -3.32 5.46
C PHE A 60 -0.14 -2.98 4.29
N GLN A 61 0.40 -2.59 3.14
CA GLN A 61 -0.39 -2.33 1.92
C GLN A 61 -1.16 -3.57 1.45
N LEU A 62 -0.52 -4.75 1.50
CA LEU A 62 -1.16 -6.01 1.14
C LEU A 62 -2.32 -6.34 2.08
N LEU A 63 -2.14 -6.14 3.39
CA LEU A 63 -3.18 -6.33 4.40
C LEU A 63 -4.34 -5.34 4.26
N ILE A 64 -4.07 -4.09 3.84
CA ILE A 64 -5.13 -3.10 3.54
C ILE A 64 -5.99 -3.58 2.37
N ASN A 65 -5.35 -4.19 1.37
CA ASN A 65 -6.00 -4.65 0.16
C ASN A 65 -6.59 -6.07 0.28
N ASP A 66 -6.75 -6.60 1.50
CA ASP A 66 -7.24 -7.96 1.76
C ASP A 66 -6.47 -9.05 0.99
N GLY A 67 -5.15 -8.86 0.82
CA GLY A 67 -4.28 -9.78 0.10
C GLY A 67 -4.27 -9.59 -1.43
N ALA A 68 -5.10 -8.69 -1.96
CA ALA A 68 -5.15 -8.44 -3.40
C ALA A 68 -3.96 -7.55 -3.84
N PRO A 69 -3.27 -7.92 -4.93
CA PRO A 69 -2.27 -7.03 -5.52
C PRO A 69 -2.94 -5.77 -6.09
N THR A 70 -2.22 -4.66 -6.03
CA THR A 70 -2.63 -3.43 -6.72
C THR A 70 -2.60 -3.62 -8.23
N LYS A 71 -3.38 -2.83 -8.98
CA LYS A 71 -3.29 -2.77 -10.45
C LYS A 71 -1.85 -2.60 -10.92
N LYS A 72 -1.08 -1.71 -10.30
CA LYS A 72 0.34 -1.47 -10.61
C LYS A 72 1.20 -2.73 -10.43
N GLN A 73 0.96 -3.52 -9.39
CA GLN A 73 1.65 -4.79 -9.16
C GLN A 73 1.26 -5.88 -10.17
N ILE A 74 0.03 -5.85 -10.68
CA ILE A 74 -0.44 -6.76 -11.74
C ILE A 74 0.23 -6.35 -13.07
N PHE A 75 0.03 -5.11 -13.49
CA PHE A 75 0.54 -4.58 -14.76
C PHE A 75 2.06 -4.51 -14.84
N SER A 76 2.81 -4.43 -13.73
CA SER A 76 4.28 -4.50 -13.79
C SER A 76 4.81 -5.88 -14.17
N LYS A 77 4.01 -6.95 -13.98
CA LYS A 77 4.42 -8.33 -14.29
C LYS A 77 3.89 -8.80 -15.64
N GLU A 78 2.68 -8.40 -16.00
CA GLU A 78 1.99 -8.90 -17.19
C GLU A 78 2.73 -8.70 -18.53
N PRO A 79 3.35 -7.54 -18.83
CA PRO A 79 4.01 -7.32 -20.12
C PRO A 79 5.15 -8.31 -20.37
N HIS A 80 6.00 -8.54 -19.35
CA HIS A 80 7.10 -9.49 -19.43
C HIS A 80 6.61 -10.93 -19.62
N THR A 81 5.60 -11.34 -18.83
CA THR A 81 4.98 -12.66 -18.95
C THR A 81 4.38 -12.87 -20.34
N ARG A 82 3.56 -11.92 -20.81
CA ARG A 82 2.89 -11.99 -22.12
C ARG A 82 3.88 -11.95 -23.29
N HIS A 83 4.97 -11.19 -23.18
CA HIS A 83 6.03 -11.19 -24.18
C HIS A 83 6.68 -12.57 -24.29
N TYR A 84 7.06 -13.16 -23.16
CA TYR A 84 7.66 -14.50 -23.11
C TYR A 84 6.70 -15.58 -23.65
N GLU A 85 5.43 -15.51 -23.27
CA GLU A 85 4.39 -16.44 -23.70
C GLU A 85 3.88 -16.19 -25.13
N ARG A 86 4.37 -15.13 -25.80
CA ARG A 86 3.91 -14.68 -27.13
C ARG A 86 2.41 -14.38 -27.18
N THR A 87 1.86 -13.90 -26.07
CA THR A 87 0.45 -13.48 -25.89
C THR A 87 0.31 -11.96 -25.73
N LEU A 88 1.36 -11.21 -26.06
CA LEU A 88 1.32 -9.75 -26.11
C LEU A 88 0.52 -9.30 -27.33
N THR A 89 -0.70 -8.79 -27.08
CA THR A 89 -1.62 -8.38 -28.14
C THR A 89 -1.76 -6.86 -28.22
N PRO A 90 -2.14 -6.31 -29.39
CA PRO A 90 -2.51 -4.90 -29.51
C PRO A 90 -3.60 -4.48 -28.52
N ASP A 91 -4.56 -5.37 -28.23
CA ASP A 91 -5.62 -5.12 -27.25
C ASP A 91 -5.07 -4.91 -25.83
N PHE A 92 -4.04 -5.65 -25.45
CA PHE A 92 -3.36 -5.46 -24.17
C PHE A 92 -2.59 -4.13 -24.13
N LEU A 93 -1.91 -3.76 -25.23
CA LEU A 93 -1.25 -2.46 -25.31
C LEU A 93 -2.27 -1.30 -25.24
N GLN A 94 -3.42 -1.47 -25.89
CA GLN A 94 -4.52 -0.51 -25.83
C GLN A 94 -5.10 -0.39 -24.42
N SER A 95 -5.16 -1.47 -23.64
CA SER A 95 -5.63 -1.40 -22.26
C SER A 95 -4.67 -0.61 -21.36
N LEU A 96 -3.36 -0.68 -21.59
CA LEU A 96 -2.37 0.15 -20.90
C LEU A 96 -2.55 1.65 -21.23
N PHE A 97 -2.78 1.98 -22.51
CA PHE A 97 -3.10 3.36 -22.90
C PHE A 97 -4.40 3.87 -22.25
N LEU A 98 -5.44 3.04 -22.19
CA LEU A 98 -6.70 3.40 -21.55
C LEU A 98 -6.54 3.64 -20.04
N GLU A 99 -5.76 2.82 -19.34
CA GLU A 99 -5.46 3.06 -17.91
C GLU A 99 -4.67 4.36 -17.71
N TYR A 100 -3.75 4.72 -18.61
CA TYR A 100 -3.10 6.03 -18.58
C TYR A 100 -4.10 7.17 -18.76
N GLU A 101 -4.96 7.13 -19.78
CA GLU A 101 -5.97 8.18 -20.02
C GLU A 101 -6.91 8.37 -18.82
N GLN A 102 -7.25 7.27 -18.11
CA GLN A 102 -8.14 7.33 -16.96
C GLN A 102 -7.46 7.81 -15.67
N THR A 103 -6.20 7.46 -15.46
CA THR A 103 -5.50 7.69 -14.18
C THR A 103 -4.48 8.82 -14.22
N ASN A 104 -4.05 9.20 -15.42
CA ASN A 104 -2.90 10.05 -15.70
C ASN A 104 -1.59 9.56 -15.02
N ASP A 105 -1.48 8.26 -14.73
CA ASP A 105 -0.27 7.66 -14.17
C ASP A 105 0.67 7.22 -15.30
N VAL A 106 1.77 7.96 -15.47
CA VAL A 106 2.80 7.73 -16.50
C VAL A 106 3.39 6.32 -16.44
N PHE A 107 3.28 5.63 -15.29
CA PHE A 107 3.66 4.22 -15.16
C PHE A 107 3.16 3.34 -16.31
N TYR A 108 1.91 3.50 -16.74
CA TYR A 108 1.34 2.63 -17.78
C TYR A 108 1.96 2.86 -19.16
N LEU A 109 2.44 4.08 -19.45
CA LEU A 109 3.19 4.37 -20.68
C LEU A 109 4.60 3.78 -20.64
N LEU A 110 5.23 3.76 -19.46
CA LEU A 110 6.58 3.18 -19.31
C LEU A 110 6.61 1.68 -19.60
N LEU A 111 5.48 0.98 -19.45
CA LEU A 111 5.36 -0.44 -19.75
C LEU A 111 5.28 -0.75 -21.25
N LEU A 112 5.13 0.27 -22.10
CA LEU A 112 5.09 0.13 -23.56
C LEU A 112 6.48 0.21 -24.20
N MET A 113 7.49 0.71 -23.45
CA MET A 113 8.87 0.88 -23.91
C MET A 113 9.68 -0.39 -23.70
#